data_AF-A0A158DW44-F1
#
_entry.id   AF-A0A158DW44-F1
#
_cell.length_a   1.000
_cell.length_b   1.000
_cell.length_c   1.000
_cell.angle_alpha   90.00
_cell.angle_beta   90.00
_cell.angle_gamma   90.00
#
_symmetry.space_group_name_H-M   'P 1'
#
loop_
_entity.id
_entity.type
_entity.pdbx_description
1 polymer ?
#
loop_
_entity_poly.entity_id
_entity_poly.type
_entity_poly.pdbx_seq_one_letter_code
_entity_poly.pdbx_strand_id
1 'polypeptide(L)'
;MTAQSQTWDRLVEYFEAKIGKPPLGQTRFTPETDLYHDLDLNPPEISALLHDWGLNFGVDISEFDIGHYYPFSQLSKPAFFWTLLRSPFSRQARETLGGWQLTLGMLEEAMIREKWVVD
;
A
#
# COMPACT_ATOMS: atom_id res chain seq x y z
N MET A 1 -23.72 9.41 -7.89
CA MET A 1 -22.41 8.92 -7.43
C MET A 1 -21.69 8.38 -8.66
N THR A 2 -20.46 8.82 -8.91
CA THR A 2 -19.65 8.36 -10.05
C THR A 2 -19.14 6.94 -9.78
N ALA A 3 -18.77 6.19 -10.82
CA ALA A 3 -18.24 4.83 -10.67
C ALA A 3 -17.00 4.78 -9.76
N GLN A 4 -16.11 5.78 -9.87
CA GLN A 4 -14.94 5.96 -9.01
C GLN A 4 -15.31 6.05 -7.53
N SER A 5 -16.33 6.83 -7.17
CA SER A 5 -16.80 6.94 -5.78
C SER A 5 -17.29 5.60 -5.23
N GLN A 6 -17.89 4.72 -6.05
CA GLN A 6 -18.31 3.38 -5.59
C GLN A 6 -17.13 2.43 -5.43
N THR A 7 -16.10 2.54 -6.28
CA THR A 7 -14.87 1.76 -6.15
C THR A 7 -14.13 2.10 -4.86
N TRP A 8 -13.96 3.40 -4.57
CA TRP A 8 -13.35 3.87 -3.33
C TRP A 8 -14.06 3.35 -2.09
N ASP A 9 -15.39 3.46 -2.03
CA ASP A 9 -16.18 3.01 -0.88
C ASP A 9 -15.99 1.49 -0.63
N ARG A 10 -15.98 0.68 -1.69
CA ARG A 10 -15.74 -0.77 -1.59
C ARG A 10 -14.32 -1.11 -1.13
N LEU A 11 -13.33 -0.35 -1.60
CA LEU A 11 -11.94 -0.51 -1.16
C LEU A 11 -11.83 -0.20 0.34
N VAL A 12 -12.41 0.91 0.78
CA VAL A 12 -12.45 1.31 2.19
C VAL A 12 -13.12 0.23 3.04
N GLU A 13 -14.29 -0.27 2.66
CA GLU A 13 -15.00 -1.33 3.39
C GLU A 13 -14.15 -2.60 3.53
N TYR A 14 -13.43 -3.00 2.47
CA TYR A 14 -12.51 -4.15 2.52
C TYR A 14 -11.36 -3.91 3.51
N PHE A 15 -10.73 -2.73 3.47
CA PHE A 15 -9.63 -2.40 4.37
C PHE A 15 -10.10 -2.27 5.83
N GLU A 16 -11.27 -1.70 6.08
CA GLU A 16 -11.88 -1.64 7.41
C GLU A 16 -12.15 -3.03 7.98
N ALA A 17 -12.61 -3.97 7.15
CA ALA A 17 -12.85 -5.36 7.57
C ALA A 17 -11.56 -6.14 7.86
N LYS A 18 -10.47 -5.87 7.12
CA LYS A 18 -9.20 -6.62 7.22
C LYS A 18 -8.25 -6.08 8.29
N ILE A 19 -8.11 -4.77 8.36
CA ILE A 19 -7.06 -4.09 9.17
C ILE A 19 -7.69 -3.30 10.32
N GLY A 20 -9.00 -3.06 10.27
CA GLY A 20 -9.73 -2.33 11.29
C GLY A 20 -9.74 -0.83 11.01
N LYS A 21 -9.61 -0.02 12.06
CA LYS A 21 -9.80 1.44 11.96
C LYS A 21 -8.66 2.13 11.19
N PRO A 22 -8.90 3.33 10.64
CA PRO A 22 -7.88 4.14 9.97
C PRO A 22 -6.64 4.42 10.84
N PRO A 23 -5.51 4.87 10.23
CA PRO A 23 -4.27 5.18 10.94
C PRO A 23 -4.49 6.12 12.14
N LEU A 24 -3.69 5.97 13.19
CA LEU A 24 -3.78 6.78 14.41
C LEU A 24 -3.83 8.28 14.10
N GLY A 25 -4.96 8.92 14.42
CA GLY A 25 -5.20 10.35 14.20
C GLY A 25 -6.02 10.70 12.95
N GLN A 26 -6.31 9.73 12.08
CA GLN A 26 -7.20 9.91 10.94
C GLN A 26 -8.62 9.41 11.27
N THR A 27 -9.63 10.11 10.74
CA THR A 27 -11.03 9.69 10.88
C THR A 27 -11.47 8.74 9.76
N ARG A 28 -10.72 8.69 8.65
CA ARG A 28 -10.98 7.87 7.45
C ARG A 28 -9.68 7.56 6.73
N PHE A 29 -9.66 6.46 5.97
CA PHE A 29 -8.64 6.21 4.96
C PHE A 29 -8.66 7.30 3.87
N THR A 30 -7.50 7.59 3.29
CA THR A 30 -7.35 8.51 2.14
C THR A 30 -6.57 7.84 1.00
N PRO A 31 -6.69 8.32 -0.25
CA PRO A 31 -5.93 7.74 -1.36
C PRO A 31 -4.42 7.71 -1.14
N GLU A 32 -3.88 8.63 -0.35
CA GLU A 32 -2.45 8.73 -0.02
C GLU A 32 -2.01 7.78 1.10
N THR A 33 -2.93 7.05 1.72
CA THR A 33 -2.60 6.10 2.80
C THR A 33 -1.66 5.02 2.27
N ASP A 34 -0.44 4.96 2.82
CA ASP A 34 0.59 3.99 2.46
C ASP A 34 0.43 2.69 3.26
N LEU A 35 0.49 1.55 2.57
CA LEU A 35 0.27 0.24 3.18
C LEU A 35 1.33 -0.12 4.22
N TYR A 36 2.59 0.31 4.05
CA TYR A 36 3.66 -0.05 4.96
C TYR A 36 3.71 0.89 6.17
N HIS A 37 3.70 2.21 5.94
CA HIS A 37 3.90 3.20 6.99
C HIS A 37 2.63 3.56 7.76
N ASP A 38 1.52 3.77 7.06
CA ASP A 38 0.30 4.26 7.71
C ASP A 38 -0.52 3.11 8.31
N LEU A 39 -0.46 1.94 7.68
CA LEU A 39 -1.14 0.73 8.15
C LEU A 39 -0.24 -0.23 8.93
N ASP A 40 1.04 0.11 9.09
CA ASP A 40 2.05 -0.68 9.82
C ASP A 40 2.15 -2.14 9.32
N LEU A 41 1.95 -2.37 8.02
CA LEU A 41 2.06 -3.69 7.42
C LEU A 41 3.49 -3.96 6.92
N ASN A 42 4.01 -5.15 7.19
CA ASN A 42 5.27 -5.57 6.59
C ASN A 42 5.09 -6.12 5.16
N PRO A 43 6.15 -6.25 4.33
CA PRO A 43 6.02 -6.65 2.94
C PRO A 43 5.39 -8.04 2.71
N PRO A 44 5.64 -9.06 3.55
CA PRO A 44 4.87 -10.31 3.53
C PRO A 44 3.36 -10.12 3.76
N GLU A 45 2.96 -9.31 4.73
CA GLU A 45 1.55 -8.97 5.00
C GLU A 45 0.92 -8.24 3.83
N ILE A 46 1.63 -7.26 3.25
CA ILE A 46 1.18 -6.51 2.07
C ILE A 46 0.98 -7.46 0.88
N SER A 47 1.92 -8.38 0.66
CA SER A 47 1.82 -9.34 -0.45
C SER A 47 0.61 -10.27 -0.29
N ALA A 48 0.37 -10.77 0.93
CA ALA A 48 -0.80 -11.59 1.22
C ALA A 48 -2.11 -10.81 1.06
N LEU A 49 -2.13 -9.56 1.54
CA LEU A 49 -3.28 -8.66 1.43
C LEU A 49 -3.62 -8.34 -0.02
N LEU A 50 -2.63 -8.04 -0.87
CA LEU A 50 -2.82 -7.73 -2.29
C LEU A 50 -3.27 -8.96 -3.07
N HIS A 51 -2.81 -10.15 -2.71
CA HIS A 51 -3.32 -11.38 -3.32
C HIS A 51 -4.80 -11.61 -2.99
N ASP A 52 -5.19 -11.50 -1.72
CA ASP A 52 -6.59 -11.63 -1.31
C ASP A 52 -7.47 -10.54 -1.92
N TRP A 53 -6.98 -9.29 -1.93
CA TRP A 53 -7.66 -8.14 -2.53
C TRP A 53 -7.87 -8.33 -4.03
N GLY A 54 -6.84 -8.79 -4.76
CA GLY A 54 -6.92 -9.04 -6.20
C GLY A 54 -7.96 -10.11 -6.53
N LEU A 55 -8.01 -11.19 -5.73
CA LEU A 55 -9.04 -12.21 -5.87
C LEU A 55 -10.45 -11.69 -5.55
N ASN A 56 -10.59 -10.89 -4.49
CA ASN A 56 -11.89 -10.36 -4.04
C ASN A 56 -12.50 -9.39 -5.04
N PHE A 57 -11.67 -8.57 -5.71
CA PHE A 57 -12.13 -7.54 -6.64
C PHE A 57 -11.93 -7.89 -8.12
N GLY A 58 -11.37 -9.07 -8.42
CA GLY A 58 -11.12 -9.51 -9.80
C GLY A 58 -10.04 -8.70 -10.51
N VAL A 59 -9.05 -8.19 -9.77
CA VAL A 59 -7.94 -7.42 -10.32
C VAL A 59 -6.80 -8.36 -10.71
N ASP A 60 -6.34 -8.26 -11.96
CA ASP A 60 -5.14 -8.95 -12.41
C ASP A 60 -3.88 -8.35 -11.77
N ILE A 61 -3.27 -9.09 -10.86
CA ILE A 61 -2.03 -8.70 -10.16
C ILE A 61 -0.78 -9.42 -10.68
N SER A 62 -0.84 -10.01 -11.88
CA SER A 62 0.30 -10.76 -12.45
C SER A 62 1.58 -9.94 -12.59
N GLU A 63 1.45 -8.62 -12.78
CA GLU A 63 2.57 -7.66 -12.89
C GLU A 63 2.94 -7.01 -11.54
N PHE A 64 2.26 -7.37 -10.43
CA PHE A 64 2.58 -6.82 -9.11
C PHE A 64 3.87 -7.46 -8.57
N ASP A 65 4.88 -6.62 -8.32
CA ASP A 65 6.12 -7.01 -7.64
C ASP A 65 6.32 -6.16 -6.39
N ILE A 66 6.18 -6.77 -5.20
CA ILE A 66 6.44 -6.10 -3.92
C ILE A 66 7.87 -5.55 -3.84
N GLY A 67 8.83 -6.14 -4.55
CA GLY A 67 10.22 -5.70 -4.60
C GLY A 67 10.42 -4.38 -5.34
N HIS A 68 9.48 -3.98 -6.20
CA HIS A 68 9.45 -2.67 -6.84
C HIS A 68 9.15 -1.55 -5.82
N TYR A 69 8.26 -1.83 -4.87
CA TYR A 69 7.86 -0.89 -3.81
C TYR A 69 8.77 -0.97 -2.59
N TYR A 70 9.18 -2.18 -2.22
CA TYR A 70 9.96 -2.47 -1.02
C TYR A 70 11.10 -3.47 -1.34
N PRO A 71 12.22 -3.02 -1.93
CA PRO A 71 13.29 -3.90 -2.39
C PRO A 71 13.93 -4.70 -1.23
N PHE A 72 13.77 -6.02 -1.26
CA PHE A 72 14.29 -6.99 -0.27
C PHE A 72 15.80 -6.88 0.00
N SER A 73 16.60 -6.41 -0.96
CA SER A 73 18.04 -6.16 -0.80
C SER A 73 18.36 -5.09 0.25
N GLN A 74 17.38 -4.28 0.63
CA GLN A 74 17.48 -3.26 1.66
C GLN A 74 16.83 -3.68 2.98
N LEU A 75 15.79 -4.54 2.93
CA LEU A 75 15.06 -5.03 4.11
C LEU A 75 15.90 -5.94 5.03
N SER A 76 16.97 -6.58 4.54
CA SER A 76 17.86 -7.41 5.39
C SER A 76 18.90 -6.61 6.19
N LYS A 77 18.97 -5.28 6.02
CA LYS A 77 19.95 -4.43 6.68
C LYS A 77 19.35 -3.79 7.94
N PRO A 78 19.87 -4.03 9.15
CA PRO A 78 19.40 -3.37 10.37
C PRO A 78 19.43 -1.83 10.28
N ALA A 79 20.34 -1.28 9.48
CA ALA A 79 20.45 0.16 9.22
C ALA A 79 19.22 0.74 8.48
N PHE A 80 18.52 -0.07 7.67
CA PHE A 80 17.28 0.30 7.00
C PHE A 80 16.18 0.63 8.01
N PHE A 81 15.90 -0.30 8.94
CA PHE A 81 14.91 -0.11 10.00
C PHE A 81 15.30 1.00 10.99
N TRP A 82 16.60 1.13 11.33
CA TRP A 82 17.08 2.24 12.16
C TRP A 82 16.89 3.61 11.51
N THR A 83 16.98 3.70 10.18
CA THR A 83 16.80 4.96 9.44
C THR A 83 15.32 5.33 9.37
N LEU A 84 14.43 4.34 9.18
CA LEU A 84 12.98 4.52 9.24
C LEU A 84 12.50 5.00 10.62
N LEU A 85 13.05 4.43 11.70
CA LEU A 85 12.71 4.82 13.08
C LEU A 85 13.20 6.24 13.46
N ARG A 86 14.33 6.69 12.88
CA ARG A 86 14.93 7.99 13.24
C ARG A 86 14.38 9.17 12.46
N SER A 87 13.86 8.94 11.25
CA SER A 87 13.33 10.02 10.41
C SER A 87 12.20 9.52 9.50
N PRO A 88 11.03 9.18 10.07
CA PRO A 88 9.87 8.71 9.30
C PRO A 88 9.36 9.74 8.26
N PHE A 89 9.77 11.01 8.38
CA PHE A 89 9.27 12.13 7.58
C PHE A 89 10.28 12.74 6.59
N SER A 90 11.56 12.33 6.56
CA SER A 90 12.50 12.97 5.62
C SER A 90 12.36 12.39 4.21
N ARG A 91 12.06 13.27 3.25
CA ARG A 91 12.04 12.97 1.81
C ARG A 91 13.36 12.34 1.34
N GLN A 92 14.46 12.79 1.92
CA GLN A 92 15.81 12.32 1.59
C GLN A 92 16.07 10.87 2.04
N ALA A 93 15.53 10.41 3.19
CA ALA A 93 15.59 9.01 3.56
C ALA A 93 14.74 8.13 2.61
N ARG A 94 13.58 8.62 2.18
CA ARG A 94 12.69 7.93 1.23
C ARG A 94 13.34 7.80 -0.17
N GLU A 95 13.97 8.86 -0.65
CA GLU A 95 14.73 8.88 -1.93
C GLU A 95 16.00 7.99 -1.86
N THR A 96 16.69 7.94 -0.72
CA THR A 96 17.93 7.16 -0.56
C THR A 96 17.68 5.65 -0.45
N LEU A 97 16.48 5.25 -0.02
CA LEU A 97 16.09 3.85 0.20
C LEU A 97 15.36 3.21 -0.99
N GLY A 98 15.08 3.95 -2.06
CA GLY A 98 14.63 3.39 -3.35
C GLY A 98 13.29 2.64 -3.33
N GLY A 99 12.44 2.88 -2.33
CA GLY A 99 11.10 2.28 -2.27
C GLY A 99 10.03 3.29 -2.67
N TRP A 100 9.17 2.90 -3.62
CA TRP A 100 7.99 3.66 -4.00
C TRP A 100 6.85 3.36 -3.00
N GLN A 101 6.09 4.38 -2.61
CA GLN A 101 4.91 4.17 -1.76
C GLN A 101 3.90 3.28 -2.48
N LEU A 102 3.28 2.37 -1.73
CA LEU A 102 2.16 1.57 -2.22
C LEU A 102 0.91 2.06 -1.50
N THR A 103 0.06 2.80 -2.22
CA THR A 103 -1.03 3.56 -1.62
C THR A 103 -2.41 3.02 -1.98
N LEU A 104 -3.42 3.34 -1.18
CA LEU A 104 -4.81 2.97 -1.47
C LEU A 104 -5.34 3.56 -2.78
N GLY A 105 -4.87 4.74 -3.21
CA GLY A 105 -5.23 5.31 -4.50
C GLY A 105 -4.76 4.45 -5.67
N MET A 106 -3.58 3.83 -5.57
CA MET A 106 -3.09 2.89 -6.61
C MET A 106 -3.96 1.64 -6.69
N LEU A 107 -4.43 1.13 -5.54
CA LEU A 107 -5.38 0.01 -5.49
C LEU A 107 -6.72 0.42 -6.11
N GLU A 108 -7.25 1.60 -5.80
CA GLU A 108 -8.47 2.11 -6.41
C GLU A 108 -8.34 2.17 -7.94
N GLU A 109 -7.24 2.73 -8.44
CA GLU A 109 -6.98 2.79 -9.88
C GLU A 109 -6.91 1.41 -10.52
N ALA A 110 -6.23 0.46 -9.88
CA ALA A 110 -6.14 -0.91 -10.36
C ALA A 110 -7.49 -1.63 -10.35
N MET A 111 -8.39 -1.34 -9.40
CA MET A 111 -9.78 -1.80 -9.43
C MET A 111 -10.57 -1.22 -10.61
N ILE A 112 -10.38 0.07 -10.90
CA ILE A 112 -11.04 0.73 -12.05
C ILE A 112 -10.56 0.12 -13.37
N ARG A 113 -9.27 -0.24 -13.45
CA ARG A 113 -8.64 -0.82 -14.63
C ARG A 113 -8.77 -2.34 -14.72
N GLU A 114 -9.27 -2.99 -13.67
CA GLU A 114 -9.29 -4.45 -13.49
C GLU A 114 -7.89 -5.11 -13.58
N LYS A 115 -6.82 -4.31 -13.47
CA LYS A 115 -5.44 -4.77 -13.64
C LYS A 115 -4.46 -3.84 -12.90
N TRP A 116 -3.46 -4.46 -12.27
CA TRP A 116 -2.29 -3.76 -11.75
C TRP A 116 -1.35 -3.36 -12.90
N VAL A 117 -1.01 -2.07 -12.96
CA VAL A 117 -0.03 -1.54 -13.89
C VAL A 117 1.00 -0.77 -13.07
N VAL A 118 2.27 -1.14 -13.26
CA VAL A 118 3.40 -0.38 -12.72
C VAL A 118 3.65 0.78 -13.69
N ASP A 119 3.38 2.01 -13.24
CA ASP A 119 3.73 3.23 -13.99
C ASP A 119 5.22 3.59 -13.82
#